data_AF-A0A920UHV8-F1
#
_entry.id   AF-A0A920UHV8-F1
#
_cell.length_a   1.000
_cell.length_b   1.000
_cell.length_c   1.000
_cell.angle_alpha   90.00
_cell.angle_beta   90.00
_cell.angle_gamma   90.00
#
_symmetry.space_group_name_H-M   'P 1'
#
loop_
_entity.id
_entity.type
_entity.pdbx_description
1 polymer ?
#
loop_
_entity_poly.entity_id
_entity_poly.type
_entity_poly.pdbx_seq_one_letter_code
_entity_poly.pdbx_strand_id
1 'polypeptide(L)' 'MALAIFLVFLIALPYLGFILAAVPFVAVFMWFYGEQRKKVLITGALVIPVFLYLLFRHGFGVMLPRGLLAGLIS' A
#
# COMPACT_ATOMS: atom_id res chain seq x y z
N MET A 1 -6.80 13.14 -11.87
CA MET A 1 -5.49 12.85 -11.23
C MET A 1 -5.52 11.59 -10.36
N ALA A 2 -6.47 11.43 -9.43
CA ALA A 2 -6.61 10.21 -8.61
C ALA A 2 -6.60 8.90 -9.42
N LEU A 3 -7.30 8.89 -10.56
CA LEU A 3 -7.39 7.71 -11.43
C LEU A 3 -6.03 7.31 -12.04
N ALA A 4 -5.18 8.28 -12.40
CA ALA A 4 -3.84 8.00 -12.91
C ALA A 4 -2.94 7.37 -11.82
N ILE A 5 -3.02 7.87 -10.59
CA ILE A 5 -2.27 7.33 -9.44
C ILE A 5 -2.72 5.90 -9.12
N PHE A 6 -4.01 5.63 -9.23
CA PHE A 6 -4.56 4.29 -9.09
C PHE A 6 -4.09 3.33 -10.19
N LEU A 7 -4.03 3.79 -11.45
CA LEU A 7 -3.47 3.00 -12.55
C LEU A 7 -1.99 2.66 -12.33
N VAL A 8 -1.19 3.62 -11.87
CA VAL A 8 0.22 3.40 -11.51
C VAL A 8 0.33 2.35 -10.41
N PHE A 9 -0.52 2.43 -9.38
CA PHE A 9 -0.60 1.42 -8.32
C PHE A 9 -0.92 0.02 -8.86
N LEU A 10 -1.92 -0.10 -9.74
CA LEU A 10 -2.29 -1.38 -10.35
C LEU A 10 -1.15 -1.98 -11.20
N ILE A 11 -0.48 -1.17 -12.00
CA ILE A 11 0.65 -1.61 -12.83
C ILE A 11 1.83 -2.05 -11.96
N ALA A 12 2.07 -1.37 -10.85
CA ALA A 12 3.16 -1.71 -9.92
C ALA A 12 2.87 -2.96 -9.07
N LEU A 13 1.59 -3.28 -8.84
CA LEU A 13 1.13 -4.34 -7.95
C LEU A 13 1.73 -5.74 -8.22
N PRO A 14 1.79 -6.27 -9.47
CA PRO A 14 2.37 -7.58 -9.73
C PRO A 14 3.88 -7.65 -9.47
N TYR A 15 4.59 -6.53 -9.62
CA TYR A 15 6.04 -6.48 -9.45
C TYR A 15 6.44 -6.20 -8.00
N LEU A 16 5.94 -5.11 -7.43
CA LEU A 16 6.31 -4.67 -6.09
C LEU A 16 5.58 -5.43 -4.98
N GLY A 17 4.38 -5.93 -5.26
CA GLY A 17 3.48 -6.47 -4.25
C GLY A 17 2.68 -5.38 -3.54
N PHE A 18 1.66 -5.80 -2.80
CA PHE A 18 0.68 -4.91 -2.18
C PHE A 18 1.30 -3.91 -1.22
N ILE A 19 2.15 -4.36 -0.28
CA ILE A 19 2.74 -3.46 0.73
C ILE A 19 3.56 -2.36 0.06
N LEU A 20 4.52 -2.72 -0.80
CA LEU A 20 5.41 -1.75 -1.44
C LEU A 20 4.68 -0.84 -2.43
N ALA A 21 3.67 -1.34 -3.15
CA ALA A 21 2.86 -0.51 -4.05
C ALA A 21 1.91 0.42 -3.28
N ALA A 22 1.34 -0.05 -2.17
CA ALA A 22 0.33 0.70 -1.41
C ALA A 22 0.94 1.81 -0.55
N VAL A 23 2.17 1.69 -0.08
CA VAL A 23 2.85 2.74 0.72
C VAL A 23 2.89 4.09 -0.03
N PRO A 24 3.48 4.21 -1.23
CA PRO A 24 3.50 5.47 -1.97
C PRO A 24 2.09 5.86 -2.43
N PHE A 25 1.23 4.91 -2.77
CA PHE A 25 -0.16 5.18 -3.14
C PHE A 25 -0.91 5.89 -2.01
N VAL A 26 -0.90 5.33 -0.80
CA VAL A 26 -1.56 5.90 0.39
C VAL A 26 -0.92 7.23 0.78
N ALA A 27 0.41 7.35 0.75
CA ALA A 27 1.09 8.61 1.04
C ALA A 27 0.64 9.75 0.10
N VAL A 28 0.63 9.47 -1.20
CA VAL A 28 0.20 10.41 -2.24
C VAL A 28 -1.28 10.75 -2.06
N PHE A 29 -2.13 9.76 -1.76
CA PHE A 29 -3.55 9.98 -1.51
C PHE A 29 -3.77 10.88 -0.28
N MET A 30 -3.15 10.58 0.85
CA MET A 30 -3.26 11.40 2.07
C MET A 30 -2.83 12.85 1.81
N TRP A 31 -1.75 13.04 1.06
CA TRP A 31 -1.29 14.38 0.71
C TRP A 31 -2.26 15.12 -0.21
N PHE A 32 -2.79 14.45 -1.25
CA PHE A 32 -3.81 15.04 -2.15
C PHE A 32 -5.09 15.44 -1.42
N TYR A 33 -5.48 14.70 -0.40
CA TYR A 33 -6.66 15.00 0.42
C TYR A 33 -6.37 15.96 1.59
N GLY A 34 -5.18 16.58 1.62
CA GLY A 34 -4.88 17.73 2.48
C GLY A 34 -4.15 17.41 3.78
N GLU A 35 -3.70 16.17 3.99
CA GLU A 35 -2.86 15.86 5.15
C GLU A 35 -1.44 16.41 4.93
N GLN A 36 -1.04 17.39 5.75
CA GLN A 36 0.27 18.06 5.67
C GLN A 36 1.20 17.65 6.82
N ARG A 37 0.68 16.96 7.85
CA ARG A 37 1.50 16.55 9.01
C ARG A 37 2.37 15.37 8.59
N LYS A 38 3.66 15.64 8.36
CA LYS A 38 4.66 14.63 7.93
C LYS A 38 4.63 13.35 8.78
N LYS A 39 4.45 13.47 10.10
CA LYS A 39 4.34 12.31 11.00
C LYS A 39 3.12 11.44 10.64
N VAL A 40 1.95 12.06 10.45
CA VAL A 40 0.72 11.34 10.09
C VAL A 40 0.83 10.70 8.71
N LEU A 41 1.44 11.41 7.74
CA LEU A 41 1.71 10.87 6.41
C LEU A 41 2.57 9.61 6.46
N ILE A 42 3.73 9.66 7.13
CA ILE A 42 4.65 8.53 7.19
C ILE A 42 4.02 7.36 7.94
N THR A 43 3.43 7.62 9.11
CA THR A 43 2.82 6.56 9.93
C THR A 43 1.62 5.97 9.21
N GLY A 44 0.71 6.77 8.67
CA GLY A 44 -0.46 6.29 7.93
C GLY A 44 -0.08 5.49 6.68
N ALA A 45 0.86 5.99 5.88
CA ALA A 45 1.32 5.32 4.67
C ALA A 45 2.01 3.97 4.94
N LEU A 46 2.58 3.74 6.13
CA LEU A 46 3.16 2.45 6.50
C LEU A 46 2.15 1.55 7.20
N VAL A 47 1.42 2.08 8.19
CA VAL A 47 0.52 1.31 9.05
C VAL A 47 -0.69 0.82 8.27
N ILE A 48 -1.32 1.67 7.45
CA ILE A 48 -2.55 1.31 6.74
C ILE A 48 -2.31 0.14 5.77
N PRO A 49 -1.29 0.16 4.88
CA PRO A 49 -1.01 -0.98 4.01
C PRO A 49 -0.65 -2.27 4.76
N VAL A 50 0.18 -2.18 5.81
CA VAL A 50 0.57 -3.36 6.59
C VAL A 50 -0.63 -3.97 7.31
N PHE A 51 -1.45 -3.13 7.93
CA PHE A 51 -2.68 -3.57 8.60
C PHE A 51 -3.64 -4.23 7.61
N LEU A 52 -3.90 -3.61 6.46
CA LEU A 52 -4.75 -4.19 5.42
C LEU A 52 -4.18 -5.52 4.93
N TYR A 53 -2.86 -5.60 4.69
CA TYR A 53 -2.23 -6.84 4.28
C TYR A 53 -2.46 -7.97 5.29
N LEU A 54 -2.25 -7.70 6.57
CA LEU A 54 -2.47 -8.67 7.64
C LEU A 54 -3.95 -9.04 7.78
N LEU A 55 -4.87 -8.09 7.63
CA LEU A 55 -6.31 -8.30 7.68
C LEU A 55 -6.77 -9.22 6.54
N PHE A 56 -6.36 -8.96 5.30
CA PHE A 56 -6.68 -9.82 4.17
C PHE A 56 -6.07 -11.21 4.30
N ARG A 57 -4.82 -11.27 4.76
CA ARG A 57 -4.13 -12.54 4.96
C ARG A 57 -4.77 -13.41 6.05
N HIS A 58 -4.98 -12.87 7.25
CA HIS A 58 -5.38 -13.65 8.43
C HIS A 58 -6.88 -13.60 8.69
N GLY A 59 -7.53 -12.46 8.40
CA GLY A 59 -8.96 -12.29 8.59
C GLY A 59 -9.78 -12.90 7.45
N PHE A 60 -9.32 -12.74 6.21
CA PHE A 60 -10.05 -13.22 5.02
C PHE A 60 -9.42 -14.44 4.34
N GLY A 61 -8.22 -14.87 4.75
CA GLY A 61 -7.51 -15.98 4.10
C GLY A 61 -7.08 -15.69 2.65
N VAL A 62 -7.09 -14.42 2.23
CA VAL A 62 -6.75 -14.00 0.87
C VAL A 62 -5.28 -13.61 0.81
N MET A 63 -4.53 -14.28 -0.06
CA MET A 63 -3.14 -13.90 -0.34
C MET A 63 -3.08 -12.72 -1.31
N LEU A 64 -2.67 -11.57 -0.79
CA LEU A 64 -2.35 -10.42 -1.62
C LEU A 64 -0.99 -10.59 -2.32
N PRO A 65 -0.77 -9.96 -3.48
CA PRO A 65 0.50 -10.02 -4.19
C PRO A 65 1.66 -9.63 -3.28
N ARG A 66 2.65 -10.51 -3.15
CA ARG A 66 3.86 -10.24 -2.37
C ARG A 66 4.96 -9.58 -3.19
N GLY A 67 4.94 -9.76 -4.52
CA GLY A 67 5.91 -9.19 -5.45
C GLY A 67 7.35 -9.42 -4.99
N LEU A 68 8.16 -8.36 -4.97
CA LEU A 68 9.55 -8.40 -4.49
C LEU A 68 9.70 -8.91 -3.05
N LEU A 69 8.68 -8.79 -2.21
CA LEU A 69 8.73 -9.28 -0.83
C LEU A 69 8.44 -10.78 -0.72
N ALA A 70 8.13 -11.49 -1.80
CA ALA A 70 7.77 -12.91 -1.76
C ALA A 70 8.85 -13.79 -1.09
N GLY A 71 10.13 -13.44 -1.21
CA GLY A 71 11.24 -14.15 -0.56
C GLY A 71 11.51 -13.74 0.89
N LEU A 72 10.89 -12.67 1.39
CA LEU A 72 11.13 -12.11 2.73
C LEU A 72 9.99 -12.39 3.71
N ILE A 73 8.76 -12.53 3.22
CA ILE A 73 7.57 -12.79 4.03
C ILE A 73 6.93 -14.11 3.61
N SER A 74 7.09 -15.12 4.48
CA SER A 74 6.44 -16.44 4.42
C SER A 74 4.97 -16.31 4.71
#